data_AF-A1CYB2-F1
#
_entry.id   AF-A1CYB2-F1
#
_cell.length_a   1.000
_cell.length_b   1.000
_cell.length_c   1.000
_cell.angle_alpha   90.00
_cell.angle_beta   90.00
_cell.angle_gamma   90.00
#
_symmetry.space_group_name_H-M   'P 1'
#
loop_
_entity.id
_entity.type
_entity.pdbx_description
1 polymer ?
#
loop_
_entity_poly.entity_id
_entity_poly.type
_entity_poly.pdbx_seq_one_letter_code
_entity_poly.pdbx_strand_id
1 'polypeptide(L)'
;MAPFEAAKSLKNHLNWKCDANCNLMSWTTSLLFALQYGLYRHQKDDDRPAFEDIFLLMIDTRDFPEWTFIKDLEAVNALNDYAMRRCEEVSFQKLIDLGLFELLPPLAVEAEWEKWARRAIELRQPFYRGEISSPVANEVERAVRIAGDGFGGRWTFPVAAMLLAFRPRADDQVILEGFKAEFSEDKIRELSLHDIQIDCHVLPDDRDGLPELVQFKKLVNDVHRHFIGKDINSLFWTVR
;
A
#
# COMPACT_ATOMS: atom_id res chain seq x y z
N MET A 1 -8.34 -4.24 -31.60
CA MET A 1 -8.03 -2.79 -31.57
C MET A 1 -6.77 -2.56 -32.41
N ALA A 2 -6.73 -1.57 -33.30
CA ALA A 2 -5.52 -1.26 -34.06
C ALA A 2 -4.45 -0.66 -33.12
N PRO A 3 -3.13 -0.87 -33.37
CA PRO A 3 -2.07 -0.39 -32.49
C PRO A 3 -2.12 1.12 -32.19
N PHE A 4 -2.47 1.93 -33.19
CA PHE A 4 -2.62 3.38 -33.02
C PHE A 4 -3.76 3.74 -32.06
N GLU A 5 -4.90 3.07 -32.17
CA GLU A 5 -6.04 3.29 -31.27
C GLU A 5 -5.72 2.85 -29.84
N ALA A 6 -4.98 1.75 -29.67
CA ALA A 6 -4.50 1.31 -28.36
C ALA A 6 -3.54 2.33 -27.73
N ALA A 7 -2.57 2.83 -28.51
CA ALA A 7 -1.63 3.85 -28.04
C ALA A 7 -2.34 5.17 -27.67
N LYS A 8 -3.35 5.57 -28.46
CA LYS A 8 -4.16 6.76 -28.17
C LYS A 8 -5.01 6.57 -26.91
N SER A 9 -5.64 5.40 -26.74
CA SER A 9 -6.40 5.07 -25.52
C SER A 9 -5.51 5.10 -24.28
N LEU A 10 -4.34 4.45 -24.34
CA LEU A 10 -3.36 4.47 -23.25
C LEU A 10 -2.89 5.89 -22.93
N LYS A 11 -2.55 6.68 -23.95
CA LYS A 11 -2.15 8.08 -23.75
C LYS A 11 -3.27 8.91 -23.10
N ASN A 12 -4.52 8.71 -23.51
CA ASN A 12 -5.65 9.42 -22.92
C ASN A 12 -5.87 9.02 -21.46
N HIS A 13 -5.79 7.73 -21.14
CA HIS A 13 -5.85 7.21 -19.77
C HIS A 13 -4.77 7.81 -18.88
N LEU A 14 -3.51 7.75 -19.31
CA LEU A 14 -2.37 8.30 -18.56
C LEU A 14 -2.46 9.83 -18.36
N ASN A 15 -3.17 10.53 -19.23
CA ASN A 15 -3.39 11.98 -19.13
C ASN A 15 -4.73 12.35 -18.46
N TRP A 16 -5.49 11.38 -17.94
CA TRP A 16 -6.84 11.61 -17.40
C TRP A 16 -7.82 12.28 -18.37
N LYS A 17 -7.67 11.98 -19.66
CA LYS A 17 -8.53 12.48 -20.76
C LYS A 17 -9.40 11.38 -21.35
N CYS A 18 -9.52 10.26 -20.66
CA CYS A 18 -10.37 9.15 -21.07
C CYS A 18 -11.83 9.42 -20.69
N ASP A 19 -12.76 8.88 -21.48
CA ASP A 19 -14.19 8.95 -21.22
C ASP A 19 -14.67 7.75 -20.39
N ALA A 20 -15.98 7.65 -20.17
CA ALA A 20 -16.61 6.54 -19.45
C ALA A 20 -16.38 5.16 -20.12
N ASN A 21 -15.85 5.10 -21.34
CA ASN A 21 -15.52 3.86 -22.03
C ASN A 21 -14.05 3.44 -21.81
N CYS A 22 -13.32 4.12 -20.92
CA CYS A 22 -11.97 3.73 -20.58
C CYS A 22 -11.96 2.32 -19.97
N ASN A 23 -11.24 1.40 -20.60
CA ASN A 23 -11.09 0.02 -20.15
C ASN A 23 -9.72 -0.24 -19.50
N LEU A 24 -9.07 0.83 -19.02
CA LEU A 24 -7.77 0.78 -18.36
C LEU A 24 -7.95 1.15 -16.88
N MET A 25 -7.26 0.42 -16.02
CA MET A 25 -7.25 0.62 -14.57
C MET A 25 -5.82 0.91 -14.13
N SER A 26 -5.62 1.92 -13.29
CA SER A 26 -4.30 2.24 -12.72
C SER A 26 -4.17 1.60 -11.35
N TRP A 27 -3.08 0.88 -11.13
CA TRP A 27 -2.77 0.21 -9.86
C TRP A 27 -1.56 0.88 -9.22
N THR A 28 -1.39 0.76 -7.91
CA THR A 28 -0.24 1.32 -7.20
C THR A 28 0.24 0.39 -6.11
N THR A 29 1.55 0.35 -5.90
CA THR A 29 2.20 -0.31 -4.76
C THR A 29 2.29 0.62 -3.54
N SER A 30 2.04 1.93 -3.71
CA SER A 30 2.08 2.92 -2.63
C SER A 30 0.71 3.08 -1.98
N LEU A 31 0.53 2.47 -0.80
CA LEU A 31 -0.68 2.65 0.01
C LEU A 31 -0.90 4.14 0.36
N LEU A 32 0.15 4.91 0.62
CA LEU A 32 0.07 6.35 0.87
C LEU A 32 -0.60 7.09 -0.31
N PHE A 33 -0.20 6.74 -1.52
CA PHE A 33 -0.77 7.31 -2.73
C PHE A 33 -2.22 6.89 -2.97
N ALA A 34 -2.55 5.62 -2.72
CA ALA A 34 -3.91 5.10 -2.82
C ALA A 34 -4.86 5.78 -1.81
N LEU A 35 -4.41 5.97 -0.57
CA LEU A 35 -5.16 6.69 0.46
C LEU A 35 -5.44 8.14 0.05
N GLN A 36 -4.41 8.87 -0.41
CA GLN A 36 -4.60 10.24 -0.90
C GLN A 36 -5.50 10.30 -2.13
N TYR A 37 -5.45 9.28 -3.01
CA TYR A 37 -6.31 9.21 -4.17
C TYR A 37 -7.78 9.03 -3.80
N GLY A 38 -8.12 8.18 -2.84
CA GLY A 38 -9.51 8.03 -2.40
C GLY A 38 -10.08 9.32 -1.79
N LEU A 39 -9.29 10.05 -1.00
CA LEU A 39 -9.68 11.38 -0.50
C LEU A 39 -9.89 12.39 -1.64
N TYR A 40 -9.03 12.36 -2.64
CA TYR A 40 -9.17 13.19 -3.84
C TYR A 40 -10.46 12.87 -4.60
N ARG A 41 -10.78 11.60 -4.79
CA ARG A 41 -12.00 11.16 -5.48
C ARG A 41 -13.27 11.63 -4.76
N HIS A 42 -13.32 11.47 -3.44
CA HIS A 42 -14.41 12.02 -2.62
C HIS A 42 -14.64 13.51 -2.89
N GLN A 43 -13.55 14.28 -3.00
CA GLN A 43 -13.61 15.73 -3.16
C GLN A 43 -13.85 16.21 -4.61
N LYS A 44 -13.35 15.47 -5.61
CA LYS A 44 -13.23 15.96 -6.99
C LYS A 44 -14.02 15.17 -8.04
N ASP A 45 -14.44 13.95 -7.77
CA ASP A 45 -15.31 13.23 -8.70
C ASP A 45 -16.65 13.98 -8.80
N ASP A 46 -17.27 13.98 -10.00
CA ASP A 46 -18.45 14.79 -10.30
C ASP A 46 -19.65 14.45 -9.40
N ASP A 47 -19.79 13.18 -9.04
CA ASP A 47 -20.82 12.64 -8.16
C ASP A 47 -20.46 12.75 -6.67
N ARG A 48 -19.21 13.09 -6.34
CA ARG A 48 -18.67 13.22 -4.98
C ARG A 48 -19.07 12.02 -4.10
N PRO A 49 -18.56 10.81 -4.43
CA PRO A 49 -18.98 9.59 -3.76
C PRO A 49 -18.70 9.68 -2.26
N ALA A 50 -19.62 9.17 -1.44
CA ALA A 50 -19.41 9.12 -0.01
C ALA A 50 -18.25 8.18 0.34
N PHE A 51 -17.62 8.33 1.51
CA PHE A 51 -16.50 7.46 1.92
C PHE A 51 -16.90 5.98 2.04
N GLU A 52 -18.18 5.69 2.25
CA GLU A 52 -18.72 4.32 2.24
C GLU A 52 -18.73 3.70 0.84
N ASP A 53 -18.73 4.52 -0.21
CA ASP A 53 -18.75 4.11 -1.62
C ASP A 53 -17.34 4.08 -2.25
N ILE A 54 -16.30 4.47 -1.52
CA ILE A 54 -14.91 4.43 -1.97
C ILE A 54 -14.19 3.28 -1.29
N PHE A 55 -13.72 2.32 -2.08
CA PHE A 55 -13.06 1.12 -1.58
C PHE A 55 -11.58 1.12 -1.93
N LEU A 56 -10.77 0.66 -0.97
CA LEU A 56 -9.37 0.31 -1.19
C LEU A 56 -9.27 -1.20 -1.35
N LEU A 57 -8.69 -1.63 -2.46
CA LEU A 57 -8.55 -3.03 -2.84
C LEU A 57 -7.10 -3.48 -2.73
N MET A 58 -6.85 -4.56 -1.98
CA MET A 58 -5.55 -5.22 -1.89
C MET A 58 -5.58 -6.54 -2.64
N ILE A 59 -4.63 -6.75 -3.55
CA ILE A 59 -4.58 -7.93 -4.43
C ILE A 59 -3.23 -8.65 -4.26
N ASP A 60 -3.27 -9.98 -4.07
CA ASP A 60 -2.08 -10.85 -4.14
C ASP A 60 -1.94 -11.41 -5.55
N THR A 61 -0.94 -10.89 -6.28
CA THR A 61 -0.64 -11.24 -7.67
C THR A 61 0.39 -12.36 -7.83
N ARG A 62 0.86 -13.03 -6.76
CA ARG A 62 1.99 -13.98 -6.86
C ARG A 62 1.77 -15.18 -7.77
N ASP A 63 0.52 -15.59 -7.96
CA ASP A 63 0.19 -16.70 -8.86
C ASP A 63 -0.17 -16.22 -10.28
N PHE A 64 -0.03 -14.92 -10.54
CA PHE A 64 -0.25 -14.38 -11.88
C PHE A 64 0.98 -14.74 -12.70
N PRO A 65 0.82 -15.40 -13.87
CA PRO A 65 1.95 -15.63 -14.75
C PRO A 65 2.60 -14.30 -15.10
N GLU A 66 3.93 -14.29 -15.22
CA GLU A 66 4.63 -13.10 -15.71
C GLU A 66 4.04 -12.66 -17.04
N TRP A 67 4.00 -11.34 -17.27
CA TRP A 67 3.49 -10.72 -18.51
C TRP A 67 1.98 -10.88 -18.76
N THR A 68 1.20 -11.22 -17.73
CA THR A 68 -0.26 -11.36 -17.88
C THR A 68 -0.95 -9.98 -17.90
N PHE A 69 -1.78 -9.76 -18.92
CA PHE A 69 -2.79 -8.72 -18.94
C PHE A 69 -4.12 -9.30 -18.50
N ILE A 70 -4.74 -8.72 -17.47
CA ILE A 70 -6.02 -9.18 -16.94
C ILE A 70 -6.99 -8.02 -16.95
N LYS A 71 -8.24 -8.31 -17.34
CA LYS A 71 -9.32 -7.34 -17.15
C LYS A 71 -9.59 -7.22 -15.65
N ASP A 72 -9.48 -6.01 -15.14
CA ASP A 72 -9.78 -5.64 -13.76
C ASP A 72 -10.96 -6.39 -13.13
N LEU A 73 -12.15 -6.37 -13.73
CA LEU A 73 -13.35 -6.99 -13.18
C LEU A 73 -13.23 -8.51 -13.13
N GLU A 74 -12.56 -9.11 -14.12
CA GLU A 74 -12.25 -10.55 -14.13
C GLU A 74 -11.22 -10.88 -13.04
N ALA A 75 -10.23 -10.01 -12.79
CA ALA A 75 -9.26 -10.19 -11.70
C ALA A 75 -9.94 -10.13 -10.33
N VAL A 76 -10.75 -9.10 -10.10
CA VAL A 76 -11.48 -8.89 -8.84
C VAL A 76 -12.40 -10.08 -8.56
N ASN A 77 -13.23 -10.45 -9.54
CA ASN A 77 -14.16 -11.57 -9.39
C ASN A 77 -13.41 -12.90 -9.19
N ALA A 78 -12.38 -13.19 -9.98
CA ALA A 78 -11.63 -14.44 -9.86
C ALA A 78 -10.92 -14.58 -8.50
N LEU A 79 -10.40 -13.48 -7.95
CA LEU A 79 -9.73 -13.51 -6.65
C LEU A 79 -10.70 -13.59 -5.46
N ASN A 80 -11.96 -13.19 -5.66
CA ASN A 80 -13.00 -13.20 -4.65
C ASN A 80 -13.81 -14.53 -4.67
N ASP A 81 -14.15 -15.04 -5.85
CA ASP A 81 -15.04 -16.21 -6.01
C ASP A 81 -14.36 -17.57 -5.79
N TYR A 82 -13.04 -17.65 -5.90
CA TYR A 82 -12.30 -18.90 -5.71
C TYR A 82 -11.51 -18.84 -4.42
N ALA A 83 -12.02 -19.43 -3.33
CA ALA A 83 -11.36 -20.08 -2.17
C ALA A 83 -9.97 -19.60 -1.64
N MET A 84 -9.43 -18.50 -2.13
CA MET A 84 -8.02 -18.13 -2.08
C MET A 84 -7.82 -16.91 -1.18
N ARG A 85 -8.86 -16.09 -0.93
CA ARG A 85 -8.80 -14.88 -0.07
C ARG A 85 -7.59 -14.02 -0.41
N ARG A 86 -7.43 -13.77 -1.71
CA ARG A 86 -6.29 -13.04 -2.30
C ARG A 86 -6.67 -11.66 -2.81
N CYS A 87 -7.92 -11.30 -2.63
CA CYS A 87 -8.40 -9.95 -2.76
C CYS A 87 -9.15 -9.63 -1.47
N GLU A 88 -8.86 -8.48 -0.87
CA GLU A 88 -9.67 -7.95 0.21
C GLU A 88 -9.94 -6.48 -0.07
N GLU A 89 -11.16 -6.05 0.20
CA GLU A 89 -11.59 -4.67 0.04
C GLU A 89 -12.05 -4.10 1.38
N VAL A 90 -11.83 -2.79 1.55
CA VAL A 90 -12.31 -2.05 2.71
C VAL A 90 -12.78 -0.68 2.26
N SER A 91 -13.92 -0.23 2.78
CA SER A 91 -14.39 1.13 2.50
C SER A 91 -13.51 2.16 3.22
N PHE A 92 -13.39 3.36 2.64
CA PHE A 92 -12.70 4.48 3.27
C PHE A 92 -13.35 4.86 4.59
N GLN A 93 -14.68 4.82 4.66
CA GLN A 93 -15.39 5.10 5.91
C GLN A 93 -14.95 4.14 7.02
N LYS A 94 -14.83 2.84 6.71
CA LYS A 94 -14.35 1.84 7.69
C LYS A 94 -12.91 2.12 8.13
N LEU A 95 -12.02 2.51 7.22
CA LEU A 95 -10.65 2.91 7.57
C LEU A 95 -10.64 4.12 8.53
N ILE A 96 -11.47 5.12 8.26
CA ILE A 96 -11.64 6.30 9.11
C ILE A 96 -12.16 5.88 10.49
N ASP A 97 -13.22 5.07 10.56
CA ASP A 97 -13.82 4.60 11.81
C ASP A 97 -12.85 3.76 12.67
N LEU A 98 -11.92 3.04 12.03
CA LEU A 98 -10.86 2.27 12.69
C LEU A 98 -9.68 3.14 13.14
N GLY A 99 -9.62 4.38 12.68
CA GLY A 99 -8.73 5.39 13.18
C GLY A 99 -7.63 5.84 12.21
N LEU A 100 -7.89 5.80 10.89
CA LEU A 100 -6.92 6.20 9.87
C LEU A 100 -6.41 7.63 10.10
N PHE A 101 -7.31 8.56 10.44
CA PHE A 101 -6.95 9.96 10.65
C PHE A 101 -6.22 10.20 11.98
N GLU A 102 -6.45 9.38 12.98
CA GLU A 102 -5.69 9.41 14.24
C GLU A 102 -4.28 8.86 14.04
N LEU A 103 -4.13 7.81 13.22
CA LEU A 103 -2.81 7.27 12.87
C LEU A 103 -2.03 8.24 11.98
N LEU A 104 -2.71 8.86 11.01
CA LEU A 104 -2.13 9.73 9.99
C LEU A 104 -2.89 11.08 9.93
N PRO A 105 -2.75 11.95 10.94
CA PRO A 105 -3.45 13.24 11.00
C PRO A 105 -3.32 14.12 9.74
N PRO A 106 -2.19 14.14 9.01
CA PRO A 106 -2.09 14.89 7.77
C PRO A 106 -3.08 14.50 6.67
N LEU A 107 -3.67 13.29 6.73
CA LEU A 107 -4.72 12.85 5.80
C LEU A 107 -6.09 13.45 6.15
N ALA A 108 -6.32 13.91 7.37
CA ALA A 108 -7.60 14.48 7.80
C ALA A 108 -7.81 15.94 7.35
N VAL A 109 -6.80 16.55 6.72
CA VAL A 109 -6.86 17.97 6.34
C VAL A 109 -7.65 18.12 5.04
N GLU A 110 -8.96 18.36 5.15
CA GLU A 110 -9.89 18.41 4.00
C GLU A 110 -9.47 19.39 2.90
N ALA A 111 -8.91 20.55 3.28
CA ALA A 111 -8.40 21.55 2.35
C ALA A 111 -7.27 21.02 1.45
N GLU A 112 -6.65 19.90 1.82
CA GLU A 112 -5.59 19.23 1.07
C GLU A 112 -6.10 18.08 0.20
N TRP A 113 -7.37 17.66 0.32
CA TRP A 113 -7.91 16.53 -0.44
C TRP A 113 -8.00 16.81 -1.94
N GLU A 114 -8.16 18.07 -2.35
CA GLU A 114 -8.10 18.44 -3.76
C GLU A 114 -6.72 18.31 -4.40
N LYS A 115 -5.67 18.16 -3.59
CA LYS A 115 -4.30 17.98 -4.06
C LYS A 115 -4.02 16.48 -4.10
N TRP A 116 -4.01 15.87 -5.28
CA TRP A 116 -3.69 14.45 -5.38
C TRP A 116 -2.17 14.20 -5.31
N ALA A 117 -1.49 14.16 -6.46
CA ALA A 117 -0.06 13.87 -6.53
C ALA A 117 0.81 14.85 -5.74
N ARG A 118 0.42 16.14 -5.71
CA ARG A 118 1.12 17.16 -4.92
C ARG A 118 1.11 16.82 -3.43
N ARG A 119 -0.03 16.38 -2.89
CA ARG A 119 -0.13 16.04 -1.47
C ARG A 119 0.68 14.81 -1.12
N ALA A 120 0.73 13.81 -2.01
CA ALA A 120 1.61 12.65 -1.82
C ALA A 120 3.10 13.08 -1.74
N ILE A 121 3.54 14.05 -2.54
CA ILE A 121 4.90 14.62 -2.47
C ILE A 121 5.13 15.36 -1.15
N GLU A 122 4.14 16.12 -0.68
CA GLU A 122 4.21 16.83 0.61
C GLU A 122 4.33 15.86 1.79
N LEU A 123 3.53 14.79 1.80
CA LEU A 123 3.57 13.75 2.83
C LEU A 123 4.91 12.99 2.86
N ARG A 124 5.65 12.98 1.74
CA ARG A 124 7.00 12.40 1.66
C ARG A 124 8.12 13.37 2.07
N GLN A 125 7.85 14.66 2.24
CA GLN A 125 8.88 15.65 2.60
C GLN A 125 9.72 15.31 3.85
N PRO A 126 9.15 14.74 4.92
CA PRO A 126 9.93 14.36 6.09
C PRO A 126 11.10 13.42 5.76
N PHE A 127 10.92 12.48 4.81
CA PHE A 127 11.99 11.58 4.37
C PHE A 127 13.13 12.35 3.70
N TYR A 128 12.80 13.25 2.77
CA TYR A 128 13.80 14.02 2.03
C TYR A 128 14.55 15.05 2.89
N ARG A 129 13.95 15.47 4.00
CA ARG A 129 14.57 16.37 4.98
C ARG A 129 15.40 15.63 6.03
N GLY A 130 15.37 14.30 6.05
CA GLY A 130 16.03 13.49 7.07
C GLY A 130 15.40 13.66 8.46
N GLU A 131 14.12 14.02 8.52
CA GLU A 131 13.37 14.03 9.78
C GLU A 131 13.29 12.59 10.32
N ILE A 132 13.34 12.41 11.64
CA ILE A 132 13.21 11.08 12.26
C ILE A 132 12.02 11.12 13.21
N SER A 133 11.10 10.18 13.01
CA SER A 133 9.98 9.95 13.90
C SER A 133 10.25 8.70 14.74
N SER A 134 9.95 8.75 16.03
CA SER A 134 9.93 7.58 16.89
C SER A 134 8.49 7.06 16.96
N PRO A 135 8.22 5.81 16.57
CA PRO A 135 6.89 5.25 16.67
C PRO A 135 6.51 5.10 18.15
N VAL A 136 5.24 5.35 18.45
CA VAL A 136 4.66 5.16 19.78
C VAL A 136 3.75 3.94 19.80
N ALA A 137 3.68 3.24 20.94
CA ALA A 137 2.99 1.93 21.02
C ALA A 137 1.52 1.97 20.56
N ASN A 138 0.82 3.08 20.82
CA ASN A 138 -0.55 3.30 20.36
C ASN A 138 -0.68 3.41 18.83
N GLU A 139 0.38 3.80 18.10
CA GLU A 139 0.38 3.80 16.64
C GLU A 139 0.46 2.37 16.10
N VAL A 140 1.23 1.49 16.76
CA VAL A 140 1.35 0.08 16.36
C VAL A 140 0.03 -0.64 16.55
N GLU A 141 -0.58 -0.51 17.74
CA GLU A 141 -1.90 -1.07 18.04
C GLU A 141 -2.95 -0.60 17.02
N ARG A 142 -2.96 0.70 16.71
CA ARG A 142 -3.91 1.28 15.75
C ARG A 142 -3.66 0.80 14.33
N ALA A 143 -2.41 0.70 13.88
CA ALA A 143 -2.08 0.18 12.56
C ALA A 143 -2.51 -1.29 12.42
N VAL A 144 -2.26 -2.11 13.46
CA VAL A 144 -2.71 -3.51 13.52
C VAL A 144 -4.23 -3.59 13.52
N ARG A 145 -4.92 -2.74 14.29
CA ARG A 145 -6.39 -2.68 14.30
C ARG A 145 -6.97 -2.30 12.93
N ILE A 146 -6.46 -1.25 12.29
CA ILE A 146 -6.90 -0.85 10.94
C ILE A 146 -6.71 -2.01 9.95
N ALA A 147 -5.55 -2.66 9.99
CA ALA A 147 -5.24 -3.75 9.08
C ALA A 147 -6.02 -5.03 9.39
N GLY A 148 -6.25 -5.34 10.67
CA GLY A 148 -6.92 -6.54 11.16
C GLY A 148 -8.43 -6.49 10.99
N ASP A 149 -9.06 -5.41 11.44
CA ASP A 149 -10.51 -5.22 11.37
C ASP A 149 -10.96 -4.70 10.00
N GLY A 150 -10.03 -4.17 9.19
CA GLY A 150 -10.29 -3.66 7.85
C GLY A 150 -10.09 -4.71 6.76
N PHE A 151 -8.91 -5.33 6.69
CA PHE A 151 -8.56 -6.31 5.65
C PHE A 151 -8.47 -7.74 6.17
N GLY A 152 -8.02 -7.91 7.41
CA GLY A 152 -7.96 -9.20 8.08
C GLY A 152 -6.97 -10.22 7.50
N GLY A 153 -6.98 -11.39 8.13
CA GLY A 153 -6.26 -12.58 7.69
C GLY A 153 -4.77 -12.32 7.41
N ARG A 154 -4.38 -12.52 6.16
CA ARG A 154 -2.99 -12.39 5.70
C ARG A 154 -2.57 -10.95 5.39
N TRP A 155 -3.52 -10.02 5.31
CA TRP A 155 -3.27 -8.62 5.01
C TRP A 155 -2.98 -7.79 6.25
N THR A 156 -3.34 -8.29 7.43
CA THR A 156 -3.13 -7.61 8.71
C THR A 156 -1.68 -7.15 8.90
N PHE A 157 -0.72 -8.05 8.71
CA PHE A 157 0.69 -7.67 8.82
C PHE A 157 1.16 -6.69 7.73
N PRO A 158 1.06 -7.00 6.42
CA PRO A 158 1.62 -6.12 5.39
C PRO A 158 0.97 -4.74 5.39
N VAL A 159 -0.34 -4.63 5.60
CA VAL A 159 -1.01 -3.33 5.65
C VAL A 159 -0.59 -2.55 6.90
N ALA A 160 -0.52 -3.18 8.08
CA ALA A 160 -0.04 -2.49 9.29
C ALA A 160 1.39 -1.98 9.12
N ALA A 161 2.28 -2.81 8.55
CA ALA A 161 3.65 -2.43 8.25
C ALA A 161 3.74 -1.30 7.20
N MET A 162 2.89 -1.30 6.17
CA MET A 162 2.81 -0.19 5.19
C MET A 162 2.37 1.11 5.86
N LEU A 163 1.31 1.08 6.68
CA LEU A 163 0.82 2.26 7.40
C LEU A 163 1.89 2.85 8.32
N LEU A 164 2.58 1.98 9.07
CA LEU A 164 3.69 2.40 9.93
C LEU A 164 4.84 2.96 9.10
N ALA A 165 5.09 2.46 7.88
CA ALA A 165 6.15 2.90 6.99
C ALA A 165 5.99 4.30 6.37
N PHE A 166 4.89 5.03 6.62
CA PHE A 166 4.68 6.37 6.06
C PHE A 166 5.50 7.49 6.72
N ARG A 167 6.28 7.17 7.76
CA ARG A 167 7.18 8.15 8.40
C ARG A 167 8.62 7.64 8.44
N PRO A 168 9.61 8.51 8.25
CA PRO A 168 11.02 8.14 8.38
C PRO A 168 11.34 7.70 9.81
N ARG A 169 12.06 6.59 9.97
CA ARG A 169 12.45 6.04 11.27
C ARG A 169 13.88 5.52 11.28
N ALA A 170 14.57 5.77 12.38
CA ALA A 170 15.89 5.20 12.66
C ALA A 170 15.78 3.84 13.38
N ASP A 171 14.86 3.74 14.33
CA ASP A 171 14.67 2.58 15.21
C ASP A 171 13.25 2.03 15.08
N ASP A 172 13.16 0.70 15.00
CA ASP A 172 11.92 -0.04 14.84
C ASP A 172 11.57 -0.85 16.12
N GLN A 173 12.33 -0.74 17.22
CA GLN A 173 12.15 -1.55 18.44
C GLN A 173 10.72 -1.51 19.01
N VAL A 174 10.08 -0.35 19.07
CA VAL A 174 8.68 -0.23 19.54
C VAL A 174 7.72 -0.96 18.61
N ILE A 175 7.96 -0.92 17.30
CA ILE A 175 7.16 -1.65 16.31
C ILE A 175 7.40 -3.16 16.45
N LEU A 176 8.65 -3.59 16.65
CA LEU A 176 8.99 -5.00 16.83
C LEU A 176 8.31 -5.58 18.07
N GLU A 177 8.37 -4.90 19.22
CA GLU A 177 7.70 -5.34 20.44
C GLU A 177 6.17 -5.31 20.30
N GLY A 178 5.62 -4.30 19.64
CA GLY A 178 4.18 -4.24 19.36
C GLY A 178 3.73 -5.38 18.45
N PHE A 179 4.46 -5.68 17.38
CA PHE A 179 4.15 -6.83 16.52
C PHE A 179 4.34 -8.17 17.24
N LYS A 180 5.31 -8.29 18.14
CA LYS A 180 5.48 -9.50 18.97
C LYS A 180 4.30 -9.75 19.91
N ALA A 181 3.62 -8.69 20.36
CA ALA A 181 2.40 -8.82 21.16
C ALA A 181 1.20 -9.32 20.32
N GLU A 182 1.18 -8.98 19.04
CA GLU A 182 0.02 -9.22 18.14
C GLU A 182 0.18 -10.48 17.26
N PHE A 183 1.41 -10.88 16.93
CA PHE A 183 1.69 -11.99 16.01
C PHE A 183 2.55 -13.06 16.66
N SER A 184 2.28 -14.32 16.33
CA SER A 184 3.16 -15.44 16.65
C SER A 184 4.23 -15.66 15.57
N GLU A 185 5.32 -16.32 15.92
CA GLU A 185 6.35 -16.71 14.95
C GLU A 185 5.79 -17.58 13.82
N ASP A 186 4.94 -18.56 14.15
CA ASP A 186 4.28 -19.40 13.15
C ASP A 186 3.45 -18.57 12.19
N LYS A 187 2.75 -17.54 12.70
CA LYS A 187 1.96 -16.65 11.85
C LYS A 187 2.81 -15.84 10.89
N ILE A 188 3.96 -15.33 11.36
CA ILE A 188 4.91 -14.60 10.52
C ILE A 188 5.52 -15.52 9.44
N ARG A 189 5.83 -16.79 9.78
CA ARG A 189 6.31 -17.78 8.81
C ARG A 189 5.30 -18.07 7.71
N GLU A 190 4.01 -18.20 8.06
CA GLU A 190 2.92 -18.44 7.10
C GLU A 190 2.73 -17.31 6.09
N LEU A 191 3.13 -16.08 6.41
CA LEU A 191 2.97 -14.94 5.52
C LEU A 191 3.95 -14.95 4.33
N SER A 192 4.97 -15.81 4.36
CA SER A 192 6.03 -15.86 3.34
C SER A 192 6.56 -14.47 2.98
N LEU A 193 7.04 -13.71 3.98
CA LEU A 193 7.46 -12.31 3.78
C LEU A 193 8.53 -12.14 2.68
N HIS A 194 9.28 -13.20 2.36
CA HIS A 194 10.25 -13.22 1.27
C HIS A 194 9.63 -13.14 -0.14
N ASP A 195 8.34 -13.45 -0.28
CA ASP A 195 7.62 -13.37 -1.55
C ASP A 195 7.03 -11.97 -1.83
N ILE A 196 7.08 -11.05 -0.85
CA ILE A 196 6.55 -9.70 -1.02
C ILE A 196 7.48 -8.94 -1.96
N GLN A 197 7.02 -8.72 -3.19
CA GLN A 197 7.73 -7.88 -4.16
C GLN A 197 7.48 -6.40 -3.84
N ILE A 198 8.57 -5.69 -3.57
CA ILE A 198 8.53 -4.25 -3.30
C ILE A 198 9.29 -3.57 -4.44
N ASP A 199 8.56 -2.77 -5.22
CA ASP A 199 9.16 -1.87 -6.19
C ASP A 199 9.82 -0.69 -5.47
N CYS A 200 11.03 -0.96 -4.98
CA CYS A 200 11.93 0.04 -4.41
C CYS A 200 13.03 0.42 -5.40
N HIS A 201 12.76 0.33 -6.73
CA HIS A 201 13.79 0.54 -7.73
C HIS A 201 14.50 1.89 -7.54
N VAL A 202 15.84 1.84 -7.59
CA VAL A 202 16.64 3.04 -7.76
C VAL A 202 16.23 3.62 -9.12
N LEU A 203 15.70 4.84 -9.11
CA LEU A 203 15.31 5.51 -10.34
C LEU A 203 16.56 5.66 -11.23
N PRO A 204 16.41 5.81 -12.56
CA PRO A 204 17.55 5.93 -13.49
C PRO A 204 18.53 7.09 -13.20
N ASP A 205 18.21 7.95 -12.23
CA ASP A 205 19.00 9.08 -11.75
C ASP A 205 19.58 8.87 -10.33
N ASP A 206 19.78 7.62 -9.92
CA ASP A 206 20.35 7.23 -8.62
C ASP A 206 19.55 7.67 -7.39
N ARG A 207 18.30 8.14 -7.57
CA ARG A 207 17.39 8.41 -6.46
C ARG A 207 16.82 7.10 -5.93
N ASP A 208 16.74 6.99 -4.61
CA ASP A 208 15.99 5.94 -3.96
C ASP A 208 14.54 5.91 -4.48
N GLY A 209 13.96 4.72 -4.58
CA GLY A 209 12.55 4.53 -4.91
C GLY A 209 11.62 5.26 -3.92
N LEU A 210 10.30 5.05 -4.03
CA LEU A 210 9.34 5.73 -3.14
C LEU A 210 9.73 5.51 -1.67
N PRO A 211 9.97 6.59 -0.89
CA PRO A 211 10.66 6.47 0.39
C PRO A 211 9.86 5.66 1.42
N GLU A 212 8.53 5.70 1.36
CA GLU A 212 7.67 4.85 2.19
C GLU A 212 7.82 3.36 1.86
N LEU A 213 8.11 3.00 0.60
CA LEU A 213 8.34 1.62 0.19
C LEU A 213 9.73 1.13 0.63
N VAL A 214 10.72 2.01 0.62
CA VAL A 214 12.06 1.72 1.18
C VAL A 214 11.96 1.48 2.68
N GLN A 215 11.24 2.35 3.40
CA GLN A 215 10.99 2.19 4.83
C GLN A 215 10.20 0.91 5.14
N PHE A 216 9.20 0.57 4.32
CA PHE A 216 8.44 -0.68 4.42
C PHE A 216 9.34 -1.90 4.23
N LYS A 217 10.18 -1.92 3.20
CA LYS A 217 11.14 -3.01 2.94
C LYS A 217 12.07 -3.23 4.12
N LYS A 218 12.62 -2.15 4.69
CA LYS A 218 13.45 -2.21 5.89
C LYS A 218 12.68 -2.85 7.05
N LEU A 219 11.48 -2.33 7.34
CA LEU A 219 10.66 -2.81 8.45
C LEU A 219 10.31 -4.30 8.30
N VAL A 220 9.89 -4.74 7.10
CA VAL A 220 9.58 -6.15 6.84
C VAL A 220 10.79 -7.05 7.10
N ASN A 221 11.99 -6.62 6.69
CA ASN A 221 13.21 -7.36 6.98
C ASN A 221 13.56 -7.37 8.48
N ASP A 222 13.38 -6.25 9.18
CA ASP A 222 13.67 -6.15 10.61
C ASP A 222 12.70 -7.02 11.44
N VAL A 223 11.42 -7.06 11.07
CA VAL A 223 10.44 -7.98 11.67
C VAL A 223 10.83 -9.42 11.40
N HIS A 224 11.13 -9.77 10.14
CA HIS A 224 11.54 -11.14 9.81
C HIS A 224 12.79 -11.56 10.60
N ARG A 225 13.79 -10.68 10.72
CA ARG A 225 14.98 -10.93 11.55
C ARG A 225 14.59 -11.12 13.02
N HIS A 226 13.70 -10.29 13.55
CA HIS A 226 13.26 -10.36 14.95
C HIS A 226 12.55 -11.68 15.28
N PHE A 227 11.68 -12.16 14.40
CA PHE A 227 10.92 -13.39 14.61
C PHE A 227 11.68 -14.66 14.22
N ILE A 228 12.43 -14.64 13.11
CA ILE A 228 13.02 -15.83 12.49
C ILE A 228 14.54 -15.90 12.71
N GLY A 229 15.15 -14.83 13.21
CA GLY A 229 16.59 -14.76 13.51
C GLY A 229 17.48 -14.58 12.27
N LYS A 230 16.92 -14.30 11.09
CA LYS A 230 17.67 -14.14 9.82
C LYS A 230 17.09 -13.03 8.94
N ASP A 231 17.94 -12.42 8.13
CA ASP A 231 17.52 -11.44 7.13
C ASP A 231 16.80 -12.11 5.98
N ILE A 232 15.78 -11.45 5.41
CA ILE A 232 15.11 -11.90 4.19
C ILE A 232 16.11 -12.00 3.05
N ASN A 233 17.02 -11.02 2.95
CA ASN A 233 18.04 -10.98 1.89
C ASN A 233 19.18 -12.00 2.08
N SER A 234 19.23 -12.74 3.20
CA SER A 234 20.14 -13.89 3.32
C SER A 234 19.73 -15.08 2.44
N LEU A 235 18.61 -14.97 1.72
CA LEU A 235 18.11 -15.89 0.70
C LEU A 235 18.31 -15.41 -0.76
N PHE A 236 18.93 -14.23 -0.99
CA PHE A 236 19.11 -13.69 -2.34
C PHE A 236 20.58 -13.40 -2.65
N TRP A 237 21.30 -14.44 -3.09
CA TRP A 237 22.41 -14.27 -4.03
C TRP A 237 21.95 -14.66 -5.43
N THR A 238 22.21 -13.76 -6.38
CA THR A 238 22.32 -13.98 -7.83
C THR A 238 21.09 -14.49 -8.57
N VAL A 239 20.42 -13.58 -9.28
CA VAL A 239 20.10 -13.81 -10.69
C VAL A 239 20.64 -12.63 -11.49
N ARG A 240 21.40 -12.96 -12.52
CA ARG A 240 22.04 -12.06 -13.50
C ARG A 240 21.01 -11.41 -14.41
#